data_AF-A0A942QC13-F1
#
_entry.id   AF-A0A942QC13-F1
#
_cell.length_a   1.000
_cell.length_b   1.000
_cell.length_c   1.000
_cell.angle_alpha   90.00
_cell.angle_beta   90.00
_cell.angle_gamma   90.00
#
_symmetry.space_group_name_H-M   'P 1'
#
loop_
_entity.id
_entity.type
_entity.pdbx_description
1 polymer ?
#
loop_
_entity_poly.entity_id
_entity_poly.type
_entity_poly.pdbx_seq_one_letter_code
_entity_poly.pdbx_strand_id
1 'polypeptide(L)'
;MLKTTKAKQAVEIITPDLAITGQLFTPLGGALVDLFNQKDRPFLPMSDATLYPQQGGRRQPNPIGTVSFLVLRREHCLVVLSDQPLPPALPGQTTLRQVFMLDDFLLEGSIAVPTGSRLSDVLGRTHTFFPAAQVKLYGGVRLPIDAQDHPLAAFASAVVNLAAVLAITEAVGGMVSPR
;
A
#
# COMPACT_ATOMS: atom_id res chain seq x y z
N MET A 1 30.52 -18.59 -1.50
CA MET A 1 29.19 -18.16 -1.97
C MET A 1 28.38 -17.66 -0.77
N LEU A 2 28.24 -16.35 -0.58
CA LEU A 2 27.30 -15.82 0.42
C LEU A 2 25.88 -16.00 -0.11
N LYS A 3 25.05 -16.76 0.60
CA LYS A 3 23.61 -16.86 0.31
C LYS A 3 22.99 -15.47 0.54
N THR A 4 22.43 -14.86 -0.49
CA THR A 4 21.71 -13.59 -0.36
C THR A 4 20.52 -13.78 0.58
N THR A 5 20.51 -13.09 1.73
CA THR A 5 19.49 -13.22 2.78
C THR A 5 18.33 -12.24 2.61
N LYS A 6 18.28 -11.52 1.49
CA LYS A 6 17.30 -10.46 1.21
C LYS A 6 16.78 -10.58 -0.22
N ALA A 7 15.50 -10.31 -0.42
CA ALA A 7 14.89 -10.16 -1.73
C ALA A 7 14.83 -8.68 -2.12
N LYS A 8 15.06 -8.38 -3.39
CA LYS A 8 14.86 -7.04 -3.96
C LYS A 8 13.43 -6.95 -4.49
N GLN A 9 12.74 -5.88 -4.15
CA GLN A 9 11.39 -5.62 -4.62
C GLN A 9 11.27 -4.20 -5.17
N ALA A 10 10.82 -4.11 -6.42
CA ALA A 10 10.50 -2.83 -7.06
C ALA A 10 9.22 -2.28 -6.44
N VAL A 11 9.25 -1.01 -6.03
CA VAL A 11 8.12 -0.35 -5.39
C VAL A 11 7.98 1.10 -5.87
N GLU A 12 6.77 1.61 -5.75
CA GLU A 12 6.46 3.05 -5.79
C GLU A 12 5.97 3.48 -4.39
N ILE A 13 6.66 4.42 -3.76
CA ILE A 13 6.33 4.94 -2.43
C ILE A 13 5.72 6.33 -2.59
N ILE A 14 4.51 6.50 -2.07
CA ILE A 14 3.84 7.78 -1.98
C ILE A 14 4.11 8.38 -0.60
N THR A 15 4.58 9.61 -0.61
CA THR A 15 4.77 10.48 0.57
C THR A 15 3.90 11.74 0.38
N PRO A 16 3.76 12.62 1.38
CA PRO A 16 2.99 13.86 1.21
C PRO A 16 3.41 14.71 0.02
N ASP A 17 4.71 14.75 -0.29
CA ASP A 17 5.22 15.66 -1.34
C ASP A 17 5.72 14.95 -2.60
N LEU A 18 6.08 13.67 -2.47
CA LEU A 18 6.82 12.92 -3.50
C LEU A 18 6.22 11.55 -3.78
N ALA A 19 6.36 11.13 -5.03
CA ALA A 19 6.29 9.73 -5.44
C ALA A 19 7.71 9.25 -5.76
N ILE A 20 8.09 8.10 -5.23
CA ILE A 20 9.47 7.62 -5.26
C ILE A 20 9.47 6.18 -5.77
N THR A 21 10.13 5.93 -6.89
CA THR A 21 10.27 4.57 -7.46
C THR A 21 11.67 4.03 -7.24
N GLY A 22 11.81 2.73 -7.02
CA GLY A 22 13.12 2.09 -6.83
C GLY A 22 13.00 0.75 -6.11
N GLN A 23 14.06 0.33 -5.42
CA GLN A 23 14.15 -1.02 -4.86
C GLN A 23 14.25 -1.01 -3.34
N LEU A 24 13.36 -1.76 -2.67
CA LEU A 24 13.49 -2.10 -1.26
C LEU A 24 14.03 -3.51 -1.08
N PHE A 25 14.71 -3.72 0.05
CA PHE A 25 15.23 -5.02 0.44
C PHE A 25 14.40 -5.59 1.59
N THR A 26 13.60 -6.61 1.28
CA THR A 26 12.88 -7.37 2.30
C THR A 26 13.75 -8.55 2.79
N PRO A 27 13.54 -9.03 4.03
CA PRO A 27 14.09 -10.32 4.45
C PRO A 27 13.67 -11.41 3.47
N LEU A 28 14.51 -12.43 3.24
CA LEU A 28 14.16 -13.55 2.36
C LEU A 28 12.86 -14.21 2.81
N GLY A 29 11.84 -14.24 1.95
CA GLY A 29 10.50 -14.77 2.28
C GLY A 29 9.62 -13.83 3.12
N GLY A 30 10.10 -12.64 3.47
CA GLY A 30 9.34 -11.61 4.19
C GLY A 30 8.55 -10.71 3.26
N ALA A 31 7.39 -10.23 3.72
CA ALA A 31 6.56 -9.30 2.98
C ALA A 31 6.98 -7.85 3.24
N LEU A 32 6.60 -6.93 2.35
CA LEU A 32 6.79 -5.49 2.56
C LEU A 32 6.17 -5.03 3.88
N VAL A 33 4.97 -5.54 4.21
CA VAL A 33 4.29 -5.17 5.45
C VAL A 33 5.10 -5.50 6.71
N ASP A 34 5.88 -6.58 6.69
CA ASP A 34 6.75 -6.96 7.81
C ASP A 34 7.90 -5.97 7.96
N LEU A 35 8.54 -5.58 6.85
CA LEU A 35 9.60 -4.57 6.83
C LEU A 35 9.12 -3.24 7.41
N PHE A 36 7.90 -2.82 7.07
CA PHE A 36 7.32 -1.56 7.53
C PHE A 36 6.76 -1.62 8.96
N ASN A 37 6.58 -2.80 9.56
CA ASN A 37 6.14 -2.93 10.96
C ASN A 37 7.28 -3.22 11.94
N GLN A 38 8.54 -3.25 11.48
CA GLN A 38 9.73 -3.32 12.34
C GLN A 38 9.87 -2.04 13.19
N LYS A 39 9.63 -2.16 14.51
CA LYS A 39 9.63 -1.02 15.44
C LYS A 39 10.99 -0.36 15.62
N ASP A 40 12.06 -1.13 15.51
CA ASP A 40 13.46 -0.72 15.66
C ASP A 40 14.05 -0.12 14.37
N ARG A 41 13.25 0.04 13.31
CA ARG A 41 13.69 0.50 12.00
C ARG A 41 12.91 1.72 11.53
N PRO A 42 13.20 2.92 12.06
CA PRO A 42 12.54 4.17 11.63
C PRO A 42 12.91 4.58 10.20
N PHE A 43 14.01 4.04 9.68
CA PHE A 43 14.55 4.39 8.37
C PHE A 43 14.56 3.21 7.40
N LEU A 44 14.09 3.45 6.18
CA LEU A 44 13.98 2.48 5.11
C LEU A 44 14.97 2.79 4.00
N PRO A 45 16.05 2.00 3.87
CA PRO A 45 17.01 2.15 2.78
C PRO A 45 16.41 1.63 1.48
N MET A 46 16.58 2.41 0.43
CA MET A 46 16.11 2.17 -0.93
C MET A 46 17.26 2.39 -1.91
N SER A 47 17.41 1.51 -2.90
CA SER A 47 18.40 1.69 -3.97
C SER A 47 17.76 2.10 -5.28
N ASP A 48 18.56 2.74 -6.13
CA ASP A 48 18.17 3.13 -7.49
C ASP A 48 16.87 3.95 -7.50
N ALA A 49 16.81 4.94 -6.60
CA ALA A 49 15.61 5.71 -6.33
C ALA A 49 15.49 6.89 -7.31
N THR A 50 14.34 7.00 -7.96
CA THR A 50 13.96 8.17 -8.77
C THR A 50 12.81 8.88 -8.08
N LEU A 51 12.98 10.18 -7.86
CA LEU A 51 12.04 11.02 -7.14
C LEU A 51 11.23 11.82 -8.15
N TYR A 52 9.94 11.92 -7.90
CA TYR A 52 9.00 12.66 -8.72
C TYR A 52 8.12 13.53 -7.81
N PRO A 53 7.65 14.69 -8.31
CA PRO A 53 6.51 15.34 -7.68
C PRO A 53 5.31 14.38 -7.71
N GLN A 54 4.46 14.44 -6.69
CA GLN A 54 3.17 13.75 -6.69
C GLN A 54 2.03 14.76 -6.66
N GLN A 55 0.90 14.40 -7.26
CA GLN A 55 -0.36 15.12 -7.09
C GLN A 55 -1.50 14.10 -7.02
N GLY A 56 -2.34 14.18 -5.99
CA GLY A 56 -3.45 13.25 -5.80
C GLY A 56 -2.99 11.79 -5.73
N GLY A 57 -1.87 11.54 -5.05
CA GLY A 57 -1.28 10.21 -4.91
C GLY A 57 -0.62 9.66 -6.18
N ARG A 58 -0.61 10.42 -7.28
CA ARG A 58 -0.03 10.01 -8.56
C ARG A 58 1.30 10.69 -8.83
N ARG A 59 2.29 9.87 -9.21
CA ARG A 59 3.56 10.32 -9.80
C ARG A 59 3.36 11.18 -11.05
N GLN A 60 4.02 12.33 -11.07
CA GLN A 60 4.11 13.21 -12.24
C GLN A 60 5.21 12.73 -13.22
N PRO A 61 5.12 13.02 -14.53
CA PRO A 61 6.01 12.43 -15.55
C PRO A 61 7.47 12.88 -15.46
N ASN A 62 7.73 14.09 -14.95
CA ASN A 62 9.08 14.66 -14.93
C ASN A 62 9.76 14.37 -13.58
N PRO A 63 10.83 13.55 -13.54
CA PRO A 63 11.56 13.29 -12.32
C PRO A 63 12.30 14.55 -11.83
N ILE A 64 12.36 14.71 -10.50
CA ILE A 64 13.19 15.72 -9.83
C ILE A 64 14.67 15.30 -9.90
N GLY A 65 14.92 13.99 -9.80
CA GLY A 65 16.26 13.43 -9.88
C GLY A 65 16.30 11.94 -9.55
N THR A 66 17.46 11.34 -9.82
CA THR A 66 17.76 9.94 -9.50
C THR A 66 18.96 9.87 -8.58
N VAL A 67 18.87 9.04 -7.55
CA VAL A 67 19.94 8.78 -6.59
C VAL A 67 20.16 7.27 -6.46
N SER A 68 21.42 6.85 -6.34
CA SER A 68 21.75 5.43 -6.17
C SER A 68 21.30 4.88 -4.82
N PHE A 69 21.18 5.75 -3.81
CA PHE A 69 20.79 5.38 -2.45
C PHE A 69 19.96 6.49 -1.82
N LEU A 70 18.84 6.09 -1.23
CA LEU A 70 17.93 6.95 -0.48
C LEU A 70 17.54 6.28 0.82
N VAL A 71 17.40 7.06 1.88
CA VAL A 71 16.90 6.58 3.18
C VAL A 71 15.64 7.36 3.52
N LEU A 72 14.52 6.65 3.60
CA LEU A 72 13.22 7.23 3.88
C LEU A 72 12.88 7.12 5.36
N ARG A 73 12.28 8.17 5.93
CA ARG A 73 11.58 8.07 7.22
C ARG A 73 10.31 7.26 7.00
N ARG A 74 10.23 6.10 7.67
CA ARG A 74 9.11 5.15 7.54
C ARG A 74 7.78 5.83 7.81
N GLU A 75 7.72 6.68 8.83
CA GLU A 75 6.52 7.41 9.24
C GLU A 75 5.96 8.36 8.16
N HIS A 76 6.79 8.81 7.20
CA HIS A 76 6.37 9.69 6.11
C HIS A 76 5.90 8.93 4.86
N CYS A 77 6.02 7.59 4.86
CA CYS A 77 5.45 6.79 3.80
C CYS A 77 3.94 6.69 4.04
N LEU A 78 3.15 7.20 3.11
CA LEU A 78 1.69 7.10 3.13
C LEU A 78 1.26 5.73 2.61
N VAL A 79 1.78 5.35 1.44
CA VAL A 79 1.46 4.09 0.77
C VAL A 79 2.71 3.58 0.03
N VAL A 80 2.87 2.26 0.00
CA VAL A 80 3.89 1.57 -0.78
C VAL A 80 3.17 0.67 -1.76
N LEU A 81 3.35 0.89 -3.05
CA LEU A 81 2.68 0.23 -4.15
C LEU A 81 3.64 -0.75 -4.83
N SER A 82 3.13 -1.91 -5.25
CA SER A 82 3.93 -2.99 -5.81
C SER A 82 3.14 -3.82 -6.81
N ASP A 83 3.79 -4.20 -7.90
CA ASP A 83 3.25 -5.13 -8.90
C ASP A 83 3.43 -6.61 -8.49
N GLN A 84 4.14 -6.88 -7.39
CA GLN A 84 4.19 -8.20 -6.80
C GLN A 84 2.90 -8.47 -6.00
N PRO A 85 2.18 -9.57 -6.29
CA PRO A 85 0.94 -9.90 -5.57
C PRO A 85 1.22 -10.36 -4.14
N LEU A 86 0.24 -10.14 -3.25
CA LEU A 86 0.24 -10.76 -1.94
C LEU A 86 -0.07 -12.27 -2.04
N PRO A 87 0.36 -13.07 -1.06
CA PRO A 87 -0.10 -14.45 -0.94
C PRO A 87 -1.64 -14.52 -0.94
N PRO A 88 -2.24 -15.59 -1.51
CA PRO A 88 -3.68 -15.76 -1.48
C PRO A 88 -4.20 -15.93 -0.04
N ALA A 89 -5.48 -15.62 0.15
CA ALA A 89 -6.16 -15.86 1.42
C ALA A 89 -6.06 -17.34 1.83
N LEU A 90 -5.78 -17.59 3.10
CA LEU A 90 -5.68 -18.93 3.66
C LEU A 90 -7.08 -19.53 3.91
N PRO A 91 -7.21 -20.87 4.04
CA PRO A 91 -8.44 -21.50 4.49
C PRO A 91 -8.96 -20.86 5.80
N GLY A 92 -10.25 -20.51 5.83
CA GLY A 92 -10.86 -19.80 6.96
C GLY A 92 -10.69 -18.28 6.92
N GLN A 93 -10.16 -17.72 5.83
CA GLN A 93 -10.19 -16.29 5.55
C GLN A 93 -11.17 -15.97 4.42
N THR A 94 -11.72 -14.76 4.46
CA THR A 94 -12.49 -14.13 3.38
C THR A 94 -11.84 -12.81 3.00
N THR A 95 -12.14 -12.32 1.81
CA THR A 95 -11.62 -11.04 1.32
C THR A 95 -12.68 -9.97 1.44
N LEU A 96 -12.36 -8.85 2.09
CA LEU A 96 -13.20 -7.66 2.15
C LEU A 96 -12.61 -6.55 1.27
N ARG A 97 -13.46 -5.84 0.52
CA ARG A 97 -13.04 -4.66 -0.25
C ARG A 97 -13.21 -3.41 0.59
N GLN A 98 -12.16 -2.60 0.63
CA GLN A 98 -12.05 -1.40 1.46
C GLN A 98 -11.54 -0.24 0.63
N VAL A 99 -11.93 0.96 1.03
CA VAL A 99 -11.40 2.22 0.53
C VAL A 99 -10.71 2.93 1.70
N PHE A 100 -9.43 3.21 1.53
CA PHE A 100 -8.63 4.04 2.41
C PHE A 100 -8.63 5.46 1.87
N MET A 101 -9.10 6.41 2.68
CA MET A 101 -9.09 7.83 2.35
C MET A 101 -7.81 8.48 2.88
N LEU A 102 -7.01 9.04 1.98
CA LEU A 102 -5.87 9.89 2.32
C LEU A 102 -6.19 11.33 1.89
N ASP A 103 -5.34 12.29 2.24
CA ASP A 103 -5.63 13.73 2.09
C ASP A 103 -6.09 14.13 0.68
N ASP A 104 -5.44 13.61 -0.37
CA ASP A 104 -5.70 14.03 -1.76
C ASP A 104 -6.13 12.89 -2.69
N PHE A 105 -6.29 11.67 -2.16
CA PHE A 105 -6.55 10.49 -2.99
C PHE A 105 -7.21 9.36 -2.21
N LEU A 106 -7.83 8.44 -2.96
CA LEU A 106 -8.40 7.21 -2.43
C LEU A 106 -7.58 6.01 -2.90
N LEU A 107 -7.44 5.04 -2.02
CA LEU A 107 -6.90 3.74 -2.34
C LEU A 107 -7.98 2.67 -2.10
N GLU A 108 -8.48 2.07 -3.17
CA GLU A 108 -9.35 0.90 -3.05
C GLU A 108 -8.49 -0.36 -3.06
N GLY A 109 -8.77 -1.30 -2.17
CA GLY A 109 -8.05 -2.57 -2.11
C GLY A 109 -8.81 -3.67 -1.38
N SER A 110 -8.32 -4.88 -1.54
CA SER A 110 -8.86 -6.11 -0.96
C SER A 110 -8.00 -6.55 0.22
N ILE A 111 -8.63 -6.89 1.35
CA ILE A 111 -7.94 -7.33 2.57
C ILE A 111 -8.43 -8.73 2.95
N ALA A 112 -7.49 -9.62 3.31
CA ALA A 112 -7.84 -10.94 3.81
C ALA A 112 -8.09 -10.87 5.33
N VAL A 113 -9.25 -11.35 5.77
CA VAL A 113 -9.68 -11.33 7.17
C VAL A 113 -10.22 -12.70 7.58
N PRO A 114 -10.16 -13.11 8.86
CA PRO A 114 -10.78 -14.35 9.30
C PRO A 114 -12.29 -14.33 9.03
N THR A 115 -12.82 -15.44 8.52
CA THR A 115 -14.24 -15.57 8.16
C THR A 115 -15.13 -15.22 9.36
N GLY A 116 -16.13 -14.35 9.13
CA GLY A 116 -17.04 -13.87 10.17
C GLY A 116 -16.55 -12.64 10.96
N SER A 117 -15.30 -12.19 10.74
CA SER A 117 -14.79 -10.95 11.34
C SER A 117 -15.33 -9.73 10.61
N ARG A 118 -15.61 -8.66 11.37
CA ARG A 118 -15.89 -7.34 10.80
C ARG A 118 -14.59 -6.59 10.57
N LEU A 119 -14.63 -5.58 9.69
CA LEU A 119 -13.50 -4.67 9.48
C LEU A 119 -13.04 -4.03 10.81
N SER A 120 -13.98 -3.62 11.66
CA SER A 120 -13.69 -3.03 12.97
C SER A 120 -12.83 -3.94 13.85
N ASP A 121 -13.07 -5.25 13.82
CA ASP A 121 -12.34 -6.23 14.64
C ASP A 121 -10.89 -6.36 14.19
N VAL A 122 -10.68 -6.22 12.87
CA VAL A 122 -9.36 -6.28 12.25
C VAL A 122 -8.61 -4.98 12.55
N LEU A 123 -9.20 -3.82 12.26
CA LEU A 123 -8.55 -2.51 12.47
C LEU A 123 -8.17 -2.27 13.94
N GLY A 124 -8.95 -2.81 14.90
CA GLY A 124 -8.61 -2.72 16.32
C GLY A 124 -7.36 -3.51 16.74
N ARG A 125 -6.86 -4.42 15.88
CA ARG A 125 -5.72 -5.30 16.15
C ARG A 125 -4.53 -5.07 15.22
N THR A 126 -4.66 -4.15 14.26
CA THR A 126 -3.65 -3.95 13.21
C THR A 126 -2.46 -3.14 13.67
N HIS A 127 -1.30 -3.47 13.09
CA HIS A 127 -0.13 -2.61 13.14
C HIS A 127 -0.32 -1.35 12.29
N THR A 128 0.57 -0.37 12.45
CA THR A 128 0.53 0.91 11.73
C THR A 128 0.47 0.73 10.22
N PHE A 129 1.20 -0.24 9.67
CA PHE A 129 1.20 -0.52 8.24
C PHE A 129 0.36 -1.76 7.93
N PHE A 130 -0.54 -1.65 6.97
CA PHE A 130 -1.53 -2.66 6.67
C PHE A 130 -1.48 -3.09 5.19
N PRO A 131 -1.52 -4.40 4.89
CA PRO A 131 -1.40 -4.88 3.53
C PRO A 131 -2.76 -4.88 2.81
N ALA A 132 -2.76 -4.51 1.53
CA ALA A 132 -3.93 -4.60 0.65
C ALA A 132 -3.53 -5.25 -0.69
N ALA A 133 -4.40 -6.08 -1.25
CA ALA A 133 -4.25 -6.70 -2.57
C ALA A 133 -5.16 -6.02 -3.59
N GLN A 134 -4.91 -6.25 -4.89
CA GLN A 134 -5.77 -5.78 -5.99
C GLN A 134 -6.08 -4.29 -5.90
N VAL A 135 -5.02 -3.50 -5.77
CA VAL A 135 -5.10 -2.10 -5.35
C VAL A 135 -5.39 -1.21 -6.55
N LYS A 136 -6.28 -0.26 -6.36
CA LYS A 136 -6.62 0.77 -7.34
C LYS A 136 -6.48 2.15 -6.69
N LEU A 137 -5.78 3.03 -7.37
CA LEU A 137 -5.56 4.42 -6.96
C LEU A 137 -6.56 5.32 -7.68
N TYR A 138 -7.26 6.17 -6.95
CA TYR A 138 -8.18 7.18 -7.48
C TYR A 138 -7.74 8.57 -7.00
N GLY A 139 -7.73 9.55 -7.89
CA GLY A 139 -7.39 10.93 -7.55
C GLY A 139 -8.56 11.67 -6.91
N GLY A 140 -8.25 12.58 -5.99
CA GLY A 140 -9.26 13.32 -5.24
C GLY A 140 -9.92 12.47 -4.16
N VAL A 141 -10.71 13.13 -3.31
CA VAL A 141 -11.38 12.50 -2.16
C VAL A 141 -12.88 12.66 -2.31
N ARG A 142 -13.48 11.80 -3.14
CA ARG A 142 -14.93 11.77 -3.36
C ARG A 142 -15.46 10.35 -3.13
N LEU A 143 -16.36 10.22 -2.17
CA LEU A 143 -17.08 8.98 -1.90
C LEU A 143 -18.59 9.13 -2.19
N PRO A 144 -19.30 8.06 -2.58
CA PRO A 144 -18.73 6.75 -2.98
C PRO A 144 -17.91 6.88 -4.28
N ILE A 145 -17.05 5.90 -4.54
CA ILE A 145 -16.43 5.75 -5.87
C ILE A 145 -17.54 5.31 -6.82
N ASP A 146 -17.85 6.13 -7.83
CA ASP A 146 -18.91 5.89 -8.79
C ASP A 146 -18.49 4.79 -9.79
N ALA A 147 -19.45 4.07 -10.36
CA ALA A 147 -19.15 3.03 -11.35
C ALA A 147 -18.46 3.55 -12.63
N GLN A 148 -18.54 4.85 -12.88
CA GLN A 148 -17.86 5.53 -14.01
C GLN A 148 -16.46 6.02 -13.63
N ASP A 149 -16.07 5.97 -12.36
CA ASP A 149 -14.75 6.41 -11.93
C ASP A 149 -13.70 5.40 -12.39
N HIS A 150 -12.71 5.89 -13.13
CA HIS A 150 -11.59 5.09 -13.58
C HIS A 150 -10.38 5.29 -12.66
N PRO A 151 -9.73 4.22 -12.21
CA PRO A 151 -8.53 4.35 -11.41
C PRO A 151 -7.41 5.01 -12.23
N LEU A 152 -6.65 5.90 -11.58
CA LEU A 152 -5.45 6.51 -12.14
C LEU A 152 -4.36 5.47 -12.41
N ALA A 153 -4.29 4.45 -11.57
CA ALA A 153 -3.37 3.33 -11.66
C ALA A 153 -3.89 2.11 -10.88
N ALA A 154 -3.40 0.93 -11.22
CA ALA A 154 -3.69 -0.31 -10.51
C ALA A 154 -2.38 -1.03 -10.19
N PHE A 155 -2.35 -1.69 -9.03
CA PHE A 155 -1.19 -2.39 -8.50
C PHE A 155 -1.62 -3.73 -7.93
N ALA A 156 -0.73 -4.73 -7.96
CA ALA A 156 -1.05 -6.05 -7.42
C ALA A 156 -1.22 -6.01 -5.89
N SER A 157 -0.43 -5.16 -5.22
CA SER A 157 -0.50 -4.97 -3.77
C SER A 157 -0.08 -3.57 -3.33
N ALA A 158 -0.47 -3.24 -2.10
CA ALA A 158 0.05 -2.09 -1.38
C ALA A 158 0.25 -2.38 0.10
N VAL A 159 1.07 -1.55 0.73
CA VAL A 159 1.17 -1.41 2.18
C VAL A 159 0.75 0.03 2.52
N VAL A 160 -0.33 0.18 3.28
CA VAL A 160 -0.96 1.45 3.62
C VAL A 160 -0.59 1.83 5.06
N ASN A 161 -0.17 3.06 5.28
CA ASN A 161 0.06 3.60 6.62
C ASN A 161 -1.27 4.06 7.23
N LEU A 162 -1.84 3.25 8.12
CA LEU A 162 -3.12 3.56 8.77
C LEU A 162 -3.05 4.81 9.66
N ALA A 163 -1.87 5.23 10.13
CA ALA A 163 -1.73 6.46 10.89
C ALA A 163 -1.87 7.73 10.03
N ALA A 164 -1.76 7.60 8.71
CA ALA A 164 -1.95 8.69 7.75
C ALA A 164 -3.30 8.62 7.02
N VAL A 165 -4.13 7.61 7.33
CA VAL A 165 -5.45 7.44 6.73
C VAL A 165 -6.46 8.30 7.50
N LEU A 166 -7.21 9.13 6.78
CA LEU A 166 -8.26 9.99 7.34
C LEU A 166 -9.50 9.19 7.74
N ALA A 167 -9.88 8.22 6.90
CA ALA A 167 -11.02 7.34 7.13
C ALA A 167 -10.92 6.07 6.29
N ILE A 168 -11.62 5.02 6.73
CA ILE A 168 -11.71 3.73 6.04
C ILE A 168 -13.20 3.39 5.90
N THR A 169 -13.61 2.99 4.70
CA THR A 169 -14.97 2.52 4.43
C THR A 169 -14.94 1.23 3.63
N GLU A 170 -15.99 0.42 3.78
CA GLU A 170 -16.24 -0.69 2.86
C GLU A 170 -16.56 -0.14 1.47
N ALA A 171 -16.08 -0.81 0.42
CA ALA A 171 -16.37 -0.42 -0.94
C ALA A 171 -17.83 -0.76 -1.30
N VAL A 172 -18.57 0.23 -1.81
CA VAL A 172 -19.94 0.02 -2.30
C VAL A 172 -19.88 -0.85 -3.56
N GLY A 173 -20.60 -1.97 -3.57
CA GLY A 173 -20.68 -2.88 -4.73
C GLY A 173 -19.97 -4.23 -4.58
N GLY A 174 -19.55 -4.63 -3.37
CA GLY A 174 -19.35 -6.05 -3.10
C GLY A 174 -20.71 -6.76 -3.13
N MET A 175 -20.91 -7.69 -4.08
CA MET A 175 -22.00 -8.66 -3.98
C MET A 175 -21.99 -9.24 -2.56
N VAL A 176 -23.00 -8.91 -1.78
CA VAL A 176 -23.45 -9.77 -0.70
C VAL A 176 -23.89 -11.04 -1.42
N SER A 177 -23.06 -12.09 -1.40
CA SER A 177 -23.57 -13.43 -1.72
C SER A 177 -24.79 -13.65 -0.81
N PRO A 178 -25.98 -13.95 -1.36
CA PRO A 178 -27.11 -14.31 -0.53
C PRO A 178 -26.68 -15.52 0.30
N ARG A 179 -26.91 -15.43 1.62
CA ARG A 179 -26.84 -16.61 2.49
C ARG A 179 -27.97 -17.56 2.16
#